data_AF-A0A953BG52-F1
#
_entry.id   AF-A0A953BG52-F1
#
_cell.length_a   1.000
_cell.length_b   1.000
_cell.length_c   1.000
_cell.angle_alpha   90.00
_cell.angle_beta   90.00
_cell.angle_gamma   90.00
#
_symmetry.space_group_name_H-M   'P 1'
#
loop_
_entity.id
_entity.type
_entity.pdbx_description
1 polymer ?
#
loop_
_entity_poly.entity_id
_entity_poly.type
_entity_poly.pdbx_seq_one_letter_code
_entity_poly.pdbx_strand_id
1 'polypeptide(L)'
;MHRVKLSLAGALALASGSVAQVVVPNSAALTEGDGTFALTATAAAGRTYQFTIDSGQLAGLIGQNLTGLKWRLNGPGTAAWPTAETNYTAWDVYIGPGVDPSAMSNTFAANFTSAPTQVRSGPFSYAAGSHSFGSAPNAFGPTLDFTTPYPYTGGDLTIEMRFSAQTGSTTAPSFDAITASLGPANGWGVDFSSRWTASITGLTGGNANFLVTQIIAGSAGPTGACCLSSGASNCVVTSSAGCANLGGTYQGDGSTCATANCPPLPTGACCLQLGGCSIATQQACTNGGGTYAGNNVACAAASCTPAGRCCFSDGSCLSLTSSLCIAAGGTYGGDNTVCTTGACTQQPGNIACNGPFVTTPNGACIPAGNFQSEVQVGNTIAGFNQNGALAPAFRIADNFTVPAGETWTVNGFTLYGYQTGAGVPVSTFTGSTCQIWNGRPGDAGSFIVAGDATTNVLTSSTFTNTYRTFNAACDLTRPIFANTVTLAAPAVLPAGTYWVDYNATGSLASGPWALNVTVKGLGSPPGANGRQLPQTGIWQDLLDGVRVQEAAFCVRGTVATGGCYANCDGSTGNPLLTANDFQCFLNKYAANDTYANCDGSTGNPLLTANDFQCFLNKYAAGCT
;
A
#
# COMPACT_ATOMS: atom_id res chain seq x y z
N MET A 1 -73.08 -28.39 0.35
CA MET A 1 -72.31 -27.21 -0.08
C MET A 1 -71.61 -26.62 1.15
N HIS A 2 -70.37 -27.03 1.38
CA HIS A 2 -69.59 -26.69 2.58
C HIS A 2 -68.88 -25.34 2.39
N ARG A 3 -69.04 -24.44 3.36
CA ARG A 3 -68.26 -23.21 3.50
C ARG A 3 -66.91 -23.56 4.14
N VAL A 4 -65.81 -23.32 3.45
CA VAL A 4 -64.47 -23.38 4.03
C VAL A 4 -64.01 -21.96 4.34
N LYS A 5 -63.82 -21.70 5.64
CA LYS A 5 -63.03 -20.59 6.17
C LYS A 5 -61.56 -20.90 5.89
N LEU A 6 -60.82 -19.98 5.27
CA LEU A 6 -59.36 -20.04 5.27
C LEU A 6 -58.81 -18.90 6.13
N SER A 7 -58.12 -19.30 7.17
CA SER A 7 -57.48 -18.50 8.22
C SER A 7 -56.33 -17.67 7.67
N LEU A 8 -56.32 -16.37 8.01
CA LEU A 8 -55.20 -15.47 7.79
C LEU A 8 -54.22 -15.64 8.97
N ALA A 9 -53.13 -16.36 8.75
CA ALA A 9 -52.01 -16.44 9.68
C ALA A 9 -50.69 -16.41 8.90
N GLY A 10 -49.84 -15.43 9.22
CA GLY A 10 -48.40 -15.51 9.06
C GLY A 10 -47.82 -15.12 7.71
N ALA A 11 -47.38 -13.86 7.61
CA ALA A 11 -46.01 -13.53 7.19
C ALA A 11 -45.78 -12.04 7.49
N LEU A 12 -45.25 -11.75 8.68
CA LEU A 12 -44.52 -10.51 8.91
C LEU A 12 -43.27 -10.59 8.03
N ALA A 13 -43.38 -10.11 6.78
CA ALA A 13 -42.23 -9.95 5.92
C ALA A 13 -41.33 -8.90 6.58
N LEU A 14 -40.24 -9.36 7.18
CA LEU A 14 -39.08 -8.55 7.49
C LEU A 14 -38.78 -7.71 6.26
N ALA A 15 -38.94 -6.39 6.37
CA ALA A 15 -38.50 -5.45 5.35
C ALA A 15 -36.97 -5.58 5.24
N SER A 16 -36.52 -6.42 4.32
CA SER A 16 -35.16 -6.36 3.81
C SER A 16 -34.98 -4.98 3.21
N GLY A 17 -34.08 -4.17 3.79
CA GLY A 17 -33.77 -2.83 3.29
C GLY A 17 -33.42 -2.88 1.81
N SER A 18 -34.36 -2.43 0.96
CA SER A 18 -34.18 -2.39 -0.49
C SER A 18 -33.27 -1.22 -0.84
N VAL A 19 -32.11 -1.53 -1.41
CA VAL A 19 -31.16 -0.58 -2.03
C VAL A 19 -31.91 0.21 -3.10
N ALA A 20 -32.03 1.53 -2.95
CA ALA A 20 -32.72 2.40 -3.90
C ALA A 20 -31.84 2.61 -5.14
N GLN A 21 -32.17 1.96 -6.25
CA GLN A 21 -31.49 2.14 -7.53
C GLN A 21 -32.38 2.93 -8.49
N VAL A 22 -31.82 3.86 -9.25
CA VAL A 22 -32.54 4.63 -10.28
C VAL A 22 -31.75 4.56 -11.59
N VAL A 23 -32.46 4.29 -12.69
CA VAL A 23 -31.86 4.38 -14.04
C VAL A 23 -32.17 5.76 -14.58
N VAL A 24 -31.13 6.50 -14.97
CA VAL A 24 -31.25 7.81 -15.59
C VAL A 24 -30.85 7.74 -17.07
N PRO A 25 -31.65 8.36 -17.97
CA PRO A 25 -32.97 8.91 -17.69
C PRO A 25 -34.00 7.82 -17.36
N ASN A 26 -35.00 8.17 -16.57
CA ASN A 26 -36.07 7.27 -16.13
C ASN A 26 -36.83 6.63 -17.30
N SER A 27 -36.91 7.34 -18.44
CA SER A 27 -37.49 6.82 -19.68
C SER A 27 -36.75 5.60 -20.22
N ALA A 28 -35.43 5.49 -19.99
CA ALA A 28 -34.61 4.37 -20.45
C ALA A 28 -34.53 3.21 -19.44
N ALA A 29 -35.31 3.23 -18.35
CA ALA A 29 -35.27 2.18 -17.34
C ALA A 29 -35.62 0.79 -17.92
N LEU A 30 -36.63 0.74 -18.79
CA LEU A 30 -37.14 -0.50 -19.41
C LEU A 30 -37.05 -0.51 -20.94
N THR A 31 -36.52 0.56 -21.55
CA THR A 31 -36.37 0.68 -23.00
C THR A 31 -34.94 1.07 -23.35
N GLU A 32 -34.49 0.65 -24.53
CA GLU A 32 -33.20 1.08 -25.08
C GLU A 32 -33.20 2.58 -25.34
N GLY A 33 -32.02 3.20 -25.20
CA GLY A 33 -31.79 4.53 -25.71
C GLY A 33 -31.76 4.58 -27.24
N ASP A 34 -31.93 5.79 -27.77
CA ASP A 34 -31.94 6.06 -29.21
C ASP A 34 -30.53 6.26 -29.80
N GLY A 35 -29.47 6.04 -29.01
CA GLY A 35 -28.09 6.31 -29.38
C GLY A 35 -27.06 5.40 -28.71
N THR A 36 -25.78 5.73 -28.92
CA THR A 36 -24.65 5.03 -28.29
C THR A 36 -23.62 6.00 -27.75
N PHE A 37 -22.91 5.59 -26.71
CA PHE A 37 -21.72 6.27 -26.23
C PHE A 37 -20.61 5.28 -25.94
N ALA A 38 -19.37 5.66 -26.23
CA ALA A 38 -18.21 4.84 -25.95
C ALA A 38 -17.54 5.31 -24.65
N LEU A 39 -17.64 4.51 -23.59
CA LEU A 39 -16.91 4.68 -22.31
C LEU A 39 -15.42 4.29 -22.43
N THR A 40 -14.81 4.55 -23.59
CA THR A 40 -13.47 4.09 -23.90
C THR A 40 -12.64 5.19 -24.54
N ALA A 41 -11.36 5.23 -24.19
CA ALA A 41 -10.37 6.12 -24.79
C ALA A 41 -9.27 5.25 -25.42
N THR A 42 -9.55 4.72 -26.62
CA THR A 42 -8.60 3.91 -27.41
C THR A 42 -7.50 4.77 -28.05
N ALA A 43 -7.66 6.10 -28.07
CA ALA A 43 -6.63 7.07 -28.46
C ALA A 43 -6.05 7.78 -27.20
N ALA A 44 -4.75 8.06 -27.23
CA ALA A 44 -3.82 8.08 -26.09
C ALA A 44 -3.97 9.14 -24.96
N ALA A 45 -5.11 9.81 -24.77
CA ALA A 45 -5.24 10.93 -23.81
C ALA A 45 -6.27 10.73 -22.67
N GLY A 46 -6.95 9.58 -22.62
CA GLY A 46 -8.06 9.38 -21.67
C GLY A 46 -9.29 10.20 -22.04
N ARG A 47 -10.24 10.35 -21.12
CA ARG A 47 -11.50 11.06 -21.35
C ARG A 47 -11.94 11.79 -20.09
N THR A 48 -12.52 12.96 -20.29
CA THR A 48 -13.43 13.60 -19.32
C THR A 48 -14.83 13.53 -19.89
N TYR A 49 -15.76 12.97 -19.13
CA TYR A 49 -17.18 12.90 -19.44
C TYR A 49 -17.96 13.45 -18.25
N GLN A 50 -18.80 14.44 -18.49
CA GLN A 50 -19.61 15.05 -17.45
C GLN A 50 -21.07 15.05 -17.90
N PHE A 51 -21.97 14.79 -16.98
CA PHE A 51 -23.40 14.83 -17.24
C PHE A 51 -24.14 15.42 -16.05
N THR A 52 -25.23 16.09 -16.36
CA THR A 52 -26.10 16.77 -15.42
C THR A 52 -27.50 16.20 -15.57
N ILE A 53 -28.16 15.98 -14.44
CA ILE A 53 -29.45 15.31 -14.33
C ILE A 53 -30.41 16.23 -13.57
N ASP A 54 -31.59 16.47 -14.12
CA ASP A 54 -32.67 17.16 -13.45
C ASP A 54 -33.15 16.38 -12.21
N SER A 55 -33.44 17.11 -11.14
CA SER A 55 -33.90 16.56 -9.87
C SER A 55 -35.16 15.67 -9.98
N GLY A 56 -36.03 15.91 -10.95
CA GLY A 56 -37.21 15.09 -11.24
C GLY A 56 -36.88 13.67 -11.66
N GLN A 57 -35.68 13.44 -12.21
CA GLN A 57 -35.18 12.10 -12.51
C GLN A 57 -34.71 11.35 -11.26
N LEU A 58 -34.44 12.05 -10.15
CA LEU A 58 -33.72 11.55 -8.97
C LEU A 58 -34.59 11.44 -7.71
N ALA A 59 -35.91 11.62 -7.82
CA ALA A 59 -36.82 11.67 -6.67
C ALA A 59 -36.69 10.45 -5.72
N GLY A 60 -36.43 9.26 -6.26
CA GLY A 60 -36.24 8.02 -5.48
C GLY A 60 -34.94 7.94 -4.69
N LEU A 61 -34.01 8.89 -4.88
CA LEU A 61 -32.70 8.91 -4.25
C LEU A 61 -32.60 9.95 -3.13
N ILE A 62 -33.60 10.82 -2.94
CA ILE A 62 -33.55 11.91 -1.95
C ILE A 62 -33.37 11.31 -0.54
N GLY A 63 -32.35 11.80 0.17
CA GLY A 63 -31.98 11.32 1.50
C GLY A 63 -31.14 10.04 1.52
N GLN A 64 -30.77 9.50 0.35
CA GLN A 64 -29.91 8.31 0.22
C GLN A 64 -28.44 8.71 0.03
N ASN A 65 -27.53 7.76 0.31
CA ASN A 65 -26.15 7.88 -0.14
C ASN A 65 -25.99 7.16 -1.49
N LEU A 66 -25.48 7.88 -2.48
CA LEU A 66 -25.07 7.28 -3.76
C LEU A 66 -23.76 6.53 -3.54
N THR A 67 -23.67 5.30 -4.04
CA THR A 67 -22.55 4.40 -3.76
C THR A 67 -21.91 3.79 -4.99
N GLY A 68 -22.49 3.98 -6.18
CA GLY A 68 -21.89 3.49 -7.41
C GLY A 68 -22.72 3.75 -8.65
N LEU A 69 -22.13 3.44 -9.80
CA LEU A 69 -22.74 3.59 -11.13
C LEU A 69 -22.66 2.27 -11.90
N LYS A 70 -23.65 1.98 -12.73
CA LYS A 70 -23.63 0.84 -13.65
C LYS A 70 -24.06 1.26 -15.05
N TRP A 71 -23.55 0.53 -16.05
CA TRP A 71 -23.87 0.74 -17.47
C TRP A 71 -24.15 -0.59 -18.18
N ARG A 72 -24.92 -0.52 -19.27
CA ARG A 72 -25.26 -1.66 -20.12
C ARG A 72 -24.85 -1.42 -21.58
N LEU A 73 -24.54 -2.48 -22.31
CA LEU A 73 -24.29 -2.40 -23.75
C LEU A 73 -25.57 -2.06 -24.49
N ASN A 74 -25.44 -1.37 -25.63
CA ASN A 74 -26.58 -1.14 -26.49
C ASN A 74 -27.08 -2.47 -27.10
N GLY A 75 -28.40 -2.62 -27.22
CA GLY A 75 -29.15 -3.76 -27.77
C GLY A 75 -28.68 -4.38 -29.11
N PRO A 76 -28.01 -3.70 -30.08
CA PRO A 76 -27.49 -4.34 -31.28
C PRO A 76 -26.07 -4.93 -31.10
N GLY A 77 -25.54 -4.98 -29.87
CA GLY A 77 -24.24 -5.58 -29.59
C GLY A 77 -24.13 -7.02 -30.07
N THR A 78 -23.03 -7.35 -30.76
CA THR A 78 -22.79 -8.70 -31.34
C THR A 78 -21.95 -9.60 -30.43
N ALA A 79 -21.41 -9.06 -29.33
CA ALA A 79 -20.56 -9.79 -28.39
C ALA A 79 -20.57 -9.14 -27.00
N ALA A 80 -20.22 -9.93 -25.99
CA ALA A 80 -19.98 -9.44 -24.64
C ALA A 80 -18.72 -8.57 -24.62
N TRP A 81 -18.68 -7.59 -23.73
CA TRP A 81 -17.55 -6.69 -23.57
C TRP A 81 -17.08 -6.67 -22.11
N PRO A 82 -15.78 -6.49 -21.86
CA PRO A 82 -14.69 -6.44 -22.83
C PRO A 82 -14.25 -7.82 -23.34
N THR A 83 -13.65 -7.89 -24.52
CA THR A 83 -13.14 -9.15 -25.12
C THR A 83 -11.90 -9.70 -24.42
N ALA A 84 -11.23 -8.87 -23.63
CA ALA A 84 -10.15 -9.19 -22.72
C ALA A 84 -10.26 -8.26 -21.50
N GLU A 85 -9.59 -8.57 -20.39
CA GLU A 85 -9.56 -7.68 -19.23
C GLU A 85 -9.17 -6.25 -19.66
N THR A 86 -9.99 -5.27 -19.29
CA THR A 86 -9.79 -3.88 -19.68
C THR A 86 -9.48 -3.05 -18.46
N ASN A 87 -8.33 -2.39 -18.50
CA ASN A 87 -7.71 -1.72 -17.36
C ASN A 87 -7.62 -0.22 -17.59
N TYR A 88 -7.91 0.54 -16.53
CA TYR A 88 -7.73 1.99 -16.47
C TYR A 88 -6.78 2.28 -15.31
N THR A 89 -5.70 3.01 -15.58
CA THR A 89 -4.72 3.39 -14.56
C THR A 89 -5.27 4.46 -13.61
N ALA A 90 -6.27 5.23 -14.07
CA ALA A 90 -7.02 6.17 -13.26
C ALA A 90 -8.49 6.21 -13.72
N TRP A 91 -9.42 6.20 -12.76
CA TRP A 91 -10.84 6.43 -12.96
C TRP A 91 -11.40 7.22 -11.77
N ASP A 92 -11.35 8.54 -11.87
CA ASP A 92 -11.85 9.45 -10.86
C ASP A 92 -13.31 9.83 -11.15
N VAL A 93 -14.11 9.91 -10.08
CA VAL A 93 -15.52 10.33 -10.16
C VAL A 93 -15.76 11.46 -9.17
N TYR A 94 -16.34 12.55 -9.65
CA TYR A 94 -16.73 13.72 -8.88
C TYR A 94 -18.24 13.91 -8.96
N ILE A 95 -18.89 14.14 -7.83
CA ILE A 95 -20.33 14.35 -7.73
C ILE A 95 -20.62 15.61 -6.94
N GLY A 96 -21.56 16.41 -7.41
CA GLY A 96 -21.97 17.62 -6.71
C GLY A 96 -23.31 18.16 -7.20
N PRO A 97 -23.87 19.15 -6.48
CA PRO A 97 -25.01 19.93 -6.94
C PRO A 97 -24.72 20.50 -8.33
N GLY A 98 -25.63 20.25 -9.26
CA GLY A 98 -25.52 20.62 -10.66
C GLY A 98 -26.25 21.90 -11.00
N VAL A 99 -25.98 22.43 -12.19
CA VAL A 99 -26.84 23.41 -12.87
C VAL A 99 -28.08 22.72 -13.47
N ASP A 100 -29.09 23.48 -13.88
CA ASP A 100 -30.20 22.95 -14.69
C ASP A 100 -29.66 22.36 -16.01
N PRO A 101 -30.18 21.22 -16.52
CA PRO A 101 -29.71 20.63 -17.77
C PRO A 101 -29.71 21.58 -18.98
N SER A 102 -30.65 22.53 -19.05
CA SER A 102 -30.70 23.55 -20.09
C SER A 102 -29.55 24.57 -20.00
N ALA A 103 -28.97 24.73 -18.81
CA ALA A 103 -27.90 25.67 -18.51
C ALA A 103 -26.50 25.05 -18.60
N MET A 104 -26.37 23.77 -18.98
CA MET A 104 -25.08 23.08 -19.02
C MET A 104 -24.07 23.77 -19.96
N SER A 105 -22.98 24.24 -19.36
CA SER A 105 -21.83 24.89 -19.99
C SER A 105 -20.88 23.89 -20.63
N ASN A 106 -20.11 24.35 -21.63
CA ASN A 106 -18.98 23.61 -22.18
C ASN A 106 -17.78 23.59 -21.23
N THR A 107 -17.74 24.44 -20.21
CA THR A 107 -16.69 24.45 -19.17
C THR A 107 -17.13 23.55 -18.02
N PHE A 108 -16.43 22.44 -17.80
CA PHE A 108 -16.87 21.42 -16.85
C PHE A 108 -17.04 21.94 -15.41
N ALA A 109 -16.10 22.76 -14.94
CA ALA A 109 -16.16 23.34 -13.60
C ALA A 109 -17.37 24.27 -13.39
N ALA A 110 -17.92 24.86 -14.45
CA ALA A 110 -19.07 25.76 -14.38
C ALA A 110 -20.42 25.03 -14.24
N ASN A 111 -20.43 23.70 -14.38
CA ASN A 111 -21.64 22.89 -14.26
C ASN A 111 -21.93 22.43 -12.84
N PHE A 112 -20.98 22.62 -11.91
CA PHE A 112 -21.22 22.44 -10.48
C PHE A 112 -21.57 23.78 -9.83
N THR A 113 -22.63 23.80 -9.02
CA THR A 113 -23.06 24.99 -8.27
C THR A 113 -22.34 25.13 -6.92
N SER A 114 -21.63 24.09 -6.49
CA SER A 114 -20.68 24.11 -5.37
C SER A 114 -19.49 23.19 -5.66
N ALA A 115 -18.45 23.23 -4.82
CA ALA A 115 -17.31 22.31 -4.97
C ALA A 115 -17.79 20.85 -4.97
N PRO A 116 -17.43 20.02 -5.97
CA PRO A 116 -17.86 18.63 -6.02
C PRO A 116 -17.05 17.77 -5.05
N THR A 117 -17.63 16.65 -4.64
CA THR A 117 -16.99 15.61 -3.83
C THR A 117 -16.36 14.58 -4.76
N GLN A 118 -15.08 14.27 -4.57
CA GLN A 118 -14.46 13.12 -5.23
C GLN A 118 -14.90 11.84 -4.52
N VAL A 119 -15.77 11.06 -5.17
CA VAL A 119 -16.39 9.84 -4.60
C VAL A 119 -15.60 8.58 -4.90
N ARG A 120 -14.68 8.65 -5.87
CA ARG A 120 -13.78 7.58 -6.27
C ARG A 120 -12.49 8.17 -6.84
N SER A 121 -11.37 7.52 -6.55
CA SER A 121 -10.10 7.73 -7.26
C SER A 121 -9.33 6.42 -7.49
N GLY A 122 -8.42 6.44 -8.45
CA GLY A 122 -7.45 5.37 -8.68
C GLY A 122 -7.85 4.36 -9.78
N PRO A 123 -7.13 3.24 -9.90
CA PRO A 123 -7.32 2.32 -11.02
C PRO A 123 -8.67 1.60 -10.96
N PHE A 124 -9.13 1.13 -12.12
CA PHE A 124 -10.34 0.33 -12.25
C PHE A 124 -10.24 -0.64 -13.43
N SER A 125 -10.86 -1.81 -13.31
CA SER A 125 -10.80 -2.86 -14.32
C SER A 125 -12.14 -3.51 -14.57
N TYR A 126 -12.46 -3.74 -15.83
CA TYR A 126 -13.57 -4.61 -16.23
C TYR A 126 -13.03 -5.99 -16.61
N ALA A 127 -13.52 -7.03 -15.94
CA ALA A 127 -13.22 -8.41 -16.30
C ALA A 127 -13.77 -8.72 -17.70
N ALA A 128 -13.11 -9.62 -18.44
CA ALA A 128 -13.55 -10.03 -19.77
C ALA A 128 -15.00 -10.55 -19.74
N GLY A 129 -15.85 -10.06 -20.64
CA GLY A 129 -17.26 -10.44 -20.79
C GLY A 129 -18.20 -9.94 -19.69
N SER A 130 -17.74 -9.06 -18.79
CA SER A 130 -18.53 -8.59 -17.65
C SER A 130 -19.78 -7.77 -18.03
N HIS A 131 -19.83 -7.21 -19.24
CA HIS A 131 -21.05 -6.67 -19.84
C HIS A 131 -21.62 -7.67 -20.85
N SER A 132 -22.80 -8.19 -20.54
CA SER A 132 -23.51 -9.15 -21.37
C SER A 132 -24.22 -8.49 -22.55
N PHE A 133 -24.56 -9.31 -23.55
CA PHE A 133 -25.28 -8.93 -24.76
C PHE A 133 -26.39 -9.96 -25.04
N GLY A 134 -27.33 -9.62 -25.94
CA GLY A 134 -28.37 -10.53 -26.41
C GLY A 134 -29.78 -10.19 -25.91
N SER A 135 -30.00 -9.01 -25.35
CA SER A 135 -31.33 -8.48 -24.98
C SER A 135 -31.46 -7.00 -25.36
N ALA A 136 -32.68 -6.50 -25.43
CA ALA A 136 -32.97 -5.09 -25.68
C ALA A 136 -34.04 -4.61 -24.67
N PRO A 137 -33.64 -4.03 -23.52
CA PRO A 137 -32.27 -3.69 -23.14
C PRO A 137 -31.42 -4.85 -22.61
N ASN A 138 -30.10 -4.73 -22.77
CA ASN A 138 -29.14 -5.62 -22.12
C ASN A 138 -29.14 -5.42 -20.61
N ALA A 139 -28.65 -6.42 -19.87
CA ALA A 139 -28.46 -6.27 -18.44
C ALA A 139 -27.35 -5.24 -18.12
N PHE A 140 -27.53 -4.50 -17.01
CA PHE A 140 -26.46 -3.68 -16.46
C PHE A 140 -25.29 -4.56 -16.03
N GLY A 141 -24.08 -4.20 -16.44
CA GLY A 141 -22.84 -4.91 -16.10
C GLY A 141 -22.40 -4.69 -14.66
N PRO A 142 -21.10 -4.82 -14.34
CA PRO A 142 -20.61 -4.64 -12.97
C PRO A 142 -20.74 -3.18 -12.50
N THR A 143 -20.72 -3.00 -11.19
CA THR A 143 -20.77 -1.68 -10.55
C THR A 143 -19.38 -1.03 -10.51
N LEU A 144 -19.33 0.25 -10.88
CA LEU A 144 -18.24 1.13 -10.49
C LEU A 144 -18.53 1.66 -9.08
N ASP A 145 -17.90 1.03 -8.08
CA ASP A 145 -18.12 1.37 -6.67
C ASP A 145 -17.42 2.68 -6.27
N PHE A 146 -18.11 3.47 -5.44
CA PHE A 146 -17.55 4.65 -4.81
C PHE A 146 -16.81 4.27 -3.53
N THR A 147 -15.64 4.87 -3.31
CA THR A 147 -14.89 4.75 -2.06
C THR A 147 -15.45 5.67 -0.98
N THR A 148 -16.10 6.76 -1.39
CA THR A 148 -16.75 7.73 -0.50
C THR A 148 -18.22 7.86 -0.93
N PRO A 149 -19.19 7.40 -0.13
CA PRO A 149 -20.60 7.59 -0.43
C PRO A 149 -20.97 9.07 -0.54
N TYR A 150 -21.84 9.42 -1.49
CA TYR A 150 -22.29 10.79 -1.68
C TYR A 150 -23.71 11.00 -1.13
N PRO A 151 -23.92 11.83 -0.09
CA PRO A 151 -25.25 12.09 0.45
C PRO A 151 -26.04 12.97 -0.53
N TYR A 152 -27.10 12.41 -1.11
CA TYR A 152 -27.96 13.16 -2.02
C TYR A 152 -29.16 13.74 -1.27
N THR A 153 -29.23 15.06 -1.19
CA THR A 153 -30.27 15.79 -0.43
C THR A 153 -31.37 16.38 -1.31
N GLY A 154 -31.32 16.13 -2.62
CA GLY A 154 -32.21 16.71 -3.63
C GLY A 154 -31.51 17.75 -4.51
N GLY A 155 -32.25 18.29 -5.49
CA GLY A 155 -31.74 19.23 -6.49
C GLY A 155 -31.02 18.55 -7.66
N ASP A 156 -30.66 19.32 -8.68
CA ASP A 156 -30.00 18.79 -9.87
C ASP A 156 -28.62 18.24 -9.49
N LEU A 157 -28.20 17.18 -10.18
CA LEU A 157 -26.97 16.46 -9.87
C LEU A 157 -26.04 16.48 -11.07
N THR A 158 -24.80 16.90 -10.87
CA THR A 158 -23.75 16.76 -11.87
C THR A 158 -22.79 15.66 -11.44
N ILE A 159 -22.45 14.79 -12.38
CA ILE A 159 -21.45 13.73 -12.22
C ILE A 159 -20.39 13.92 -13.29
N GLU A 160 -19.14 14.00 -12.88
CA GLU A 160 -17.97 14.08 -13.74
C GLU A 160 -17.10 12.84 -13.57
N MET A 161 -16.75 12.20 -14.67
CA MET A 161 -15.83 11.08 -14.74
C MET A 161 -14.59 11.48 -15.52
N ARG A 162 -13.43 11.26 -14.93
CA ARG A 162 -12.12 11.44 -15.55
C ARG A 162 -11.38 10.11 -15.53
N PHE A 163 -11.14 9.53 -16.69
CA PHE A 163 -10.51 8.22 -16.79
C PHE A 163 -9.42 8.16 -17.83
N SER A 164 -8.41 7.32 -17.56
CA SER A 164 -7.24 7.13 -18.41
C SER A 164 -7.61 6.48 -19.75
N ALA A 165 -6.63 6.41 -20.66
CA ALA A 165 -6.74 5.50 -21.79
C ALA A 165 -6.92 4.06 -21.26
N GLN A 166 -7.73 3.27 -21.97
CA GLN A 166 -7.91 1.87 -21.62
C GLN A 166 -6.70 1.05 -22.10
N THR A 167 -6.32 0.02 -21.35
CA THR A 167 -5.35 -0.99 -21.78
C THR A 167 -5.99 -2.38 -21.73
N GLY A 168 -5.48 -3.32 -22.53
CA GLY A 168 -6.08 -4.65 -22.68
C GLY A 168 -6.97 -4.74 -23.91
N SER A 169 -8.29 -4.50 -23.78
CA SER A 169 -9.20 -4.52 -24.94
C SER A 169 -8.92 -3.35 -25.90
N THR A 170 -8.88 -3.64 -27.20
CA THR A 170 -8.69 -2.65 -28.27
C THR A 170 -9.99 -2.23 -28.94
N THR A 171 -11.13 -2.81 -28.55
CA THR A 171 -12.44 -2.50 -29.11
C THR A 171 -13.18 -1.46 -28.27
N ALA A 172 -13.74 -0.45 -28.94
CA ALA A 172 -14.65 0.50 -28.33
C ALA A 172 -16.07 -0.11 -28.31
N PRO A 173 -16.66 -0.41 -27.15
CA PRO A 173 -18.04 -0.86 -27.03
C PRO A 173 -19.00 0.28 -27.33
N SER A 174 -20.19 -0.09 -27.76
CA SER A 174 -21.34 0.80 -27.81
C SER A 174 -22.17 0.60 -26.55
N PHE A 175 -22.03 1.50 -25.57
CA PHE A 175 -22.93 1.52 -24.43
C PHE A 175 -24.24 2.23 -24.81
N ASP A 176 -25.32 1.81 -24.14
CA ASP A 176 -26.66 2.39 -24.31
C ASP A 176 -26.66 3.87 -23.89
N ALA A 177 -27.19 4.74 -24.75
CA ALA A 177 -27.18 6.18 -24.57
C ALA A 177 -28.37 6.86 -25.26
N ILE A 178 -28.68 8.08 -24.82
CA ILE A 178 -29.64 8.97 -25.46
C ILE A 178 -28.91 10.04 -26.27
N THR A 179 -29.40 10.25 -27.48
CA THR A 179 -28.80 11.06 -28.53
C THR A 179 -28.91 12.54 -28.22
N ALA A 180 -27.80 13.26 -28.32
CA ALA A 180 -27.75 14.70 -28.05
C ALA A 180 -28.45 15.58 -29.09
N SER A 181 -28.66 15.08 -30.31
CA SER A 181 -29.11 15.88 -31.46
C SER A 181 -30.64 16.00 -31.60
N LEU A 182 -31.44 15.27 -30.83
CA LEU A 182 -32.91 15.34 -30.91
C LEU A 182 -33.53 16.43 -30.02
N GLY A 183 -32.73 17.11 -29.20
CA GLY A 183 -33.18 18.22 -28.37
C GLY A 183 -34.25 17.80 -27.33
N PRO A 184 -35.11 18.73 -26.86
CA PRO A 184 -36.03 18.48 -25.75
C PRO A 184 -36.98 17.29 -25.91
N ALA A 185 -37.20 16.80 -27.14
CA ALA A 185 -38.14 15.72 -27.44
C ALA A 185 -37.77 14.37 -26.80
N ASN A 186 -36.48 14.11 -26.54
CA ASN A 186 -36.02 12.90 -25.84
C ASN A 186 -35.53 13.17 -24.41
N GLY A 187 -35.83 14.35 -23.86
CA GLY A 187 -35.37 14.81 -22.55
C GLY A 187 -34.06 15.60 -22.56
N TRP A 188 -33.38 15.72 -23.71
CA TRP A 188 -32.14 16.48 -23.79
C TRP A 188 -32.34 17.98 -23.52
N GLY A 189 -31.58 18.53 -22.57
CA GLY A 189 -31.70 19.91 -22.11
C GLY A 189 -32.93 20.18 -21.24
N VAL A 190 -33.64 19.13 -20.82
CA VAL A 190 -34.77 19.20 -19.88
C VAL A 190 -34.51 18.27 -18.71
N ASP A 191 -34.45 16.96 -18.97
CA ASP A 191 -34.20 15.94 -17.95
C ASP A 191 -32.69 15.71 -17.71
N PHE A 192 -31.88 15.94 -18.75
CA PHE A 192 -30.45 15.70 -18.70
C PHE A 192 -29.68 16.40 -19.81
N SER A 193 -28.38 16.60 -19.58
CA SER A 193 -27.41 17.07 -20.58
C SER A 193 -26.05 16.44 -20.31
N SER A 194 -25.20 16.31 -21.34
CA SER A 194 -23.81 15.83 -21.13
C SER A 194 -22.77 16.48 -22.05
N ARG A 195 -21.52 16.45 -21.60
CA ARG A 195 -20.33 17.01 -22.28
C ARG A 195 -19.16 16.05 -22.20
N TRP A 196 -18.28 16.09 -23.19
CA TRP A 196 -17.07 15.29 -23.19
C TRP A 196 -15.90 15.92 -23.92
N THR A 197 -14.70 15.43 -23.59
CA THR A 197 -13.48 15.70 -24.35
C THR A 197 -12.52 14.51 -24.24
N ALA A 198 -11.68 14.32 -25.26
CA ALA A 198 -10.67 13.27 -25.32
C ALA A 198 -9.40 13.66 -24.53
N SER A 199 -9.56 14.02 -23.26
CA SER A 199 -8.47 14.35 -22.34
C SER A 199 -8.92 14.16 -20.89
N ILE A 200 -8.13 13.48 -20.07
CA ILE A 200 -8.39 13.34 -18.63
C ILE A 200 -8.23 14.68 -17.87
N THR A 201 -7.43 15.60 -18.38
CA THR A 201 -7.22 16.94 -17.80
C THR A 201 -8.02 18.03 -18.52
N GLY A 202 -8.91 17.66 -19.43
CA GLY A 202 -9.74 18.59 -20.18
C GLY A 202 -10.58 19.46 -19.26
N LEU A 203 -10.59 20.77 -19.54
CA LEU A 203 -11.39 21.76 -18.81
C LEU A 203 -12.68 22.13 -19.55
N THR A 204 -12.69 21.93 -20.86
CA THR A 204 -13.84 22.19 -21.72
C THR A 204 -14.16 20.98 -22.60
N GLY A 205 -15.43 20.86 -23.01
CA GLY A 205 -15.93 19.77 -23.85
C GLY A 205 -17.10 20.19 -24.73
N GLY A 206 -17.43 19.33 -25.68
CA GLY A 206 -18.61 19.47 -26.55
C GLY A 206 -19.73 18.51 -26.14
N ASN A 207 -20.89 18.62 -26.78
CA ASN A 207 -22.03 17.72 -26.53
C ASN A 207 -21.63 16.24 -26.70
N ALA A 208 -22.10 15.40 -25.78
CA ALA A 208 -22.00 13.96 -25.84
C ALA A 208 -23.39 13.33 -25.82
N ASN A 209 -23.55 12.12 -26.34
CA ASN A 209 -24.75 11.34 -26.03
C ASN A 209 -24.79 11.07 -24.51
N PHE A 210 -25.98 11.18 -23.92
CA PHE A 210 -26.20 10.96 -22.50
C PHE A 210 -26.22 9.46 -22.20
N LEU A 211 -25.25 8.99 -21.43
CA LEU A 211 -25.07 7.58 -21.16
C LEU A 211 -26.14 7.08 -20.18
N VAL A 212 -26.88 6.03 -20.57
CA VAL A 212 -27.91 5.44 -19.70
C VAL A 212 -27.23 4.83 -18.49
N THR A 213 -27.46 5.41 -17.32
CA THR A 213 -26.69 5.14 -16.10
C THR A 213 -27.63 4.66 -15.00
N GLN A 214 -27.33 3.50 -14.42
CA GLN A 214 -28.00 3.08 -13.19
C GLN A 214 -27.21 3.62 -12.00
N ILE A 215 -27.80 4.55 -11.26
CA ILE A 215 -27.27 5.07 -10.01
C ILE A 215 -27.68 4.12 -8.89
N ILE A 216 -26.70 3.67 -8.13
CA ILE A 216 -26.89 2.81 -6.97
C ILE A 216 -26.90 3.69 -5.73
N ALA A 217 -27.98 3.63 -4.94
CA ALA A 217 -28.04 4.30 -3.66
C ALA A 217 -28.52 3.36 -2.55
N GLY A 218 -28.03 3.59 -1.35
CA GLY A 218 -28.46 2.90 -0.14
C GLY A 218 -27.76 3.49 1.08
N SER A 219 -28.16 3.09 2.28
CA SER A 219 -27.19 3.05 3.38
C SER A 219 -26.02 2.22 2.86
N ALA A 220 -24.78 2.72 2.91
CA ALA A 220 -23.59 1.98 2.49
C ALA A 220 -23.82 0.52 2.83
N GLY A 221 -23.98 -0.33 1.80
CA GLY A 221 -24.19 -1.75 2.03
C GLY A 221 -23.07 -2.15 2.99
N PRO A 222 -23.40 -2.79 4.12
CA PRO A 222 -22.38 -3.06 5.11
C PRO A 222 -21.18 -3.70 4.41
N THR A 223 -20.03 -3.06 4.56
CA THR A 223 -18.78 -3.61 4.06
C THR A 223 -18.25 -4.56 5.12
N GLY A 224 -17.56 -5.58 4.66
CA GLY A 224 -17.00 -6.62 5.49
C GLY A 224 -15.69 -7.07 4.92
N ALA A 225 -14.91 -7.74 5.75
CA ALA A 225 -13.72 -8.43 5.31
C ALA A 225 -14.07 -9.49 4.27
N CYS A 226 -13.31 -9.49 3.20
CA CYS A 226 -13.32 -10.48 2.15
C CYS A 226 -12.00 -11.21 2.17
N CYS A 227 -12.03 -12.48 2.57
CA CYS A 227 -10.83 -13.32 2.60
C CYS A 227 -10.51 -13.83 1.20
N LEU A 228 -9.33 -13.49 0.70
CA LEU A 228 -8.85 -13.84 -0.63
C LEU A 228 -7.90 -15.03 -0.55
N SER A 229 -8.01 -15.97 -1.49
CA SER A 229 -7.09 -17.12 -1.63
C SER A 229 -5.89 -16.83 -2.54
N SER A 230 -5.85 -15.66 -3.17
CA SER A 230 -4.78 -15.17 -4.03
C SER A 230 -4.80 -13.63 -4.05
N GLY A 231 -3.64 -12.98 -4.15
CA GLY A 231 -3.57 -11.52 -4.18
C GLY A 231 -2.32 -10.93 -3.52
N ALA A 232 -2.24 -9.60 -3.46
CA ALA A 232 -1.27 -8.85 -2.65
C ALA A 232 -1.66 -8.79 -1.17
N SER A 233 -2.94 -9.00 -0.84
CA SER A 233 -3.46 -9.10 0.53
C SER A 233 -4.35 -10.36 0.64
N ASN A 234 -4.32 -11.03 1.79
CA ASN A 234 -5.23 -12.13 2.10
C ASN A 234 -6.64 -11.64 2.52
N CYS A 235 -6.80 -10.33 2.68
CA CYS A 235 -8.06 -9.72 3.07
C CYS A 235 -8.24 -8.30 2.50
N VAL A 236 -9.45 -7.98 2.05
CA VAL A 236 -9.87 -6.62 1.70
C VAL A 236 -11.23 -6.31 2.31
N VAL A 237 -11.50 -5.06 2.70
CA VAL A 237 -12.85 -4.66 3.12
C VAL A 237 -13.62 -4.22 1.87
N THR A 238 -14.67 -4.94 1.52
CA THR A 238 -15.50 -4.67 0.34
C THR A 238 -16.95 -5.09 0.61
N SER A 239 -17.85 -4.91 -0.35
CA SER A 239 -19.22 -5.43 -0.25
C SER A 239 -19.23 -6.95 -0.43
N SER A 240 -20.30 -7.63 -0.01
CA SER A 240 -20.48 -9.07 -0.26
C SER A 240 -20.40 -9.43 -1.76
N ALA A 241 -20.96 -8.56 -2.62
CA ALA A 241 -20.87 -8.69 -4.08
C ALA A 241 -19.45 -8.43 -4.60
N GLY A 242 -18.77 -7.40 -4.08
CA GLY A 242 -17.37 -7.14 -4.39
C GLY A 242 -16.47 -8.31 -4.00
N CYS A 243 -16.76 -8.96 -2.88
CA CYS A 243 -16.02 -10.14 -2.44
C CYS A 243 -16.21 -11.34 -3.38
N ALA A 244 -17.44 -11.58 -3.83
CA ALA A 244 -17.72 -12.62 -4.82
C ALA A 244 -17.00 -12.37 -6.15
N ASN A 245 -16.94 -11.10 -6.60
CA ASN A 245 -16.22 -10.72 -7.82
C ASN A 245 -14.70 -10.93 -7.72
N LEU A 246 -14.15 -10.81 -6.50
CA LEU A 246 -12.74 -11.11 -6.22
C LEU A 246 -12.47 -12.61 -6.02
N GLY A 247 -13.48 -13.47 -6.14
CA GLY A 247 -13.38 -14.90 -5.84
C GLY A 247 -13.09 -15.20 -4.37
N GLY A 248 -13.36 -14.25 -3.48
CA GLY A 248 -13.09 -14.35 -2.05
C GLY A 248 -14.29 -14.84 -1.23
N THR A 249 -14.02 -15.13 0.05
CA THR A 249 -15.05 -15.52 1.03
C THR A 249 -15.37 -14.36 1.94
N TYR A 250 -16.62 -13.88 1.88
CA TYR A 250 -17.08 -12.74 2.65
C TYR A 250 -17.35 -13.13 4.11
N GLN A 251 -16.81 -12.37 5.06
CA GLN A 251 -16.86 -12.66 6.49
C GLN A 251 -18.02 -11.97 7.21
N GLY A 252 -18.93 -11.37 6.43
CA GLY A 252 -20.11 -10.71 6.95
C GLY A 252 -19.88 -9.24 7.25
N ASP A 253 -20.98 -8.59 7.55
CA ASP A 253 -21.13 -7.15 7.62
C ASP A 253 -20.46 -6.54 8.86
N GLY A 254 -19.69 -5.46 8.67
CA GLY A 254 -18.95 -4.80 9.75
C GLY A 254 -17.70 -5.57 10.23
N SER A 255 -17.43 -6.75 9.65
CA SER A 255 -16.17 -7.47 9.89
C SER A 255 -15.00 -6.67 9.30
N THR A 256 -13.88 -6.66 10.02
CA THR A 256 -12.65 -5.98 9.58
C THR A 256 -11.59 -7.02 9.24
N CYS A 257 -10.66 -6.68 8.36
CA CYS A 257 -9.55 -7.60 8.06
C CYS A 257 -8.69 -7.95 9.30
N ALA A 258 -8.74 -7.13 10.34
CA ALA A 258 -8.09 -7.41 11.62
C ALA A 258 -8.79 -8.51 12.43
N THR A 259 -10.08 -8.74 12.23
CA THR A 259 -10.92 -9.67 13.02
C THR A 259 -11.42 -10.88 12.22
N ALA A 260 -11.31 -10.82 10.90
CA ALA A 260 -11.80 -11.79 9.94
C ALA A 260 -11.07 -13.14 9.93
N ASN A 261 -9.92 -13.26 10.61
CA ASN A 261 -9.10 -14.46 10.68
C ASN A 261 -8.91 -15.14 9.31
N CYS A 262 -8.66 -14.33 8.28
CA CYS A 262 -8.51 -14.85 6.93
C CYS A 262 -7.34 -15.85 6.87
N PRO A 263 -7.51 -17.00 6.19
CA PRO A 263 -6.41 -17.93 6.00
C PRO A 263 -5.20 -17.19 5.41
N PRO A 264 -3.97 -17.46 5.88
CA PRO A 264 -2.78 -16.91 5.25
C PRO A 264 -2.76 -17.36 3.78
N LEU A 265 -2.37 -16.44 2.90
CA LEU A 265 -2.21 -16.77 1.48
C LEU A 265 -1.22 -17.94 1.34
N PRO A 266 -1.48 -18.90 0.44
CA PRO A 266 -0.54 -19.97 0.20
C PRO A 266 0.77 -19.35 -0.29
N THR A 267 1.84 -19.65 0.45
CA THR A 267 3.19 -19.25 0.11
C THR A 267 3.94 -20.40 -0.54
N GLY A 268 4.98 -20.08 -1.28
CA GLY A 268 5.83 -21.03 -1.96
C GLY A 268 7.17 -20.42 -2.30
N ALA A 269 8.08 -21.27 -2.75
CA ALA A 269 9.41 -20.87 -3.15
C ALA A 269 9.33 -19.88 -4.32
N CYS A 270 9.91 -18.71 -4.11
CA CYS A 270 10.12 -17.70 -5.11
C CYS A 270 11.60 -17.69 -5.49
N CYS A 271 11.92 -18.22 -6.67
CA CYS A 271 13.27 -18.18 -7.21
C CYS A 271 13.57 -16.78 -7.73
N LEU A 272 14.53 -16.11 -7.12
CA LEU A 272 14.92 -14.76 -7.51
C LEU A 272 15.78 -14.81 -8.78
N GLN A 273 15.61 -13.84 -9.69
CA GLN A 273 16.30 -13.78 -10.99
C GLN A 273 17.84 -13.78 -10.89
N LEU A 274 18.36 -13.40 -9.74
CA LEU A 274 19.79 -13.25 -9.46
C LEU A 274 20.31 -14.34 -8.50
N GLY A 275 19.51 -15.38 -8.29
CA GLY A 275 19.71 -16.49 -7.36
C GLY A 275 19.17 -16.23 -5.97
N GLY A 276 18.95 -17.31 -5.23
CA GLY A 276 18.29 -17.34 -3.94
C GLY A 276 16.84 -17.78 -4.06
N CYS A 277 16.30 -18.14 -2.91
CA CYS A 277 14.91 -18.48 -2.77
C CYS A 277 14.35 -17.81 -1.52
N SER A 278 13.19 -17.18 -1.68
CA SER A 278 12.39 -16.70 -0.55
C SER A 278 11.04 -17.42 -0.54
N ILE A 279 10.43 -17.57 0.62
CA ILE A 279 9.04 -18.03 0.71
C ILE A 279 8.16 -16.78 0.58
N ALA A 280 7.40 -16.70 -0.50
CA ALA A 280 6.53 -15.57 -0.80
C ALA A 280 5.18 -16.05 -1.34
N THR A 281 4.19 -15.18 -1.44
CA THR A 281 2.98 -15.47 -2.23
C THR A 281 3.33 -15.44 -3.72
N GLN A 282 2.52 -16.06 -4.56
CA GLN A 282 2.72 -16.04 -6.01
C GLN A 282 2.84 -14.62 -6.57
N GLN A 283 1.95 -13.72 -6.13
CA GLN A 283 1.92 -12.34 -6.63
C GLN A 283 3.10 -11.50 -6.12
N ALA A 284 3.49 -11.67 -4.85
CA ALA A 284 4.69 -11.03 -4.33
C ALA A 284 5.94 -11.50 -5.08
N CYS A 285 5.99 -12.79 -5.43
CA CYS A 285 7.09 -13.35 -6.20
C CYS A 285 7.18 -12.74 -7.61
N THR A 286 6.08 -12.71 -8.36
CA THR A 286 6.06 -12.17 -9.72
C THR A 286 6.28 -10.66 -9.76
N ASN A 287 5.73 -9.92 -8.79
CA ASN A 287 5.95 -8.48 -8.68
C ASN A 287 7.40 -8.13 -8.34
N GLY A 288 8.06 -8.98 -7.53
CA GLY A 288 9.50 -8.91 -7.26
C GLY A 288 10.38 -9.38 -8.42
N GLY A 289 9.79 -9.70 -9.58
CA GLY A 289 10.50 -10.21 -10.75
C GLY A 289 10.97 -11.66 -10.63
N GLY A 290 10.66 -12.35 -9.52
CA GLY A 290 11.01 -13.75 -9.28
C GLY A 290 10.09 -14.76 -9.99
N THR A 291 10.57 -16.00 -10.08
CA THR A 291 9.83 -17.13 -10.63
C THR A 291 9.24 -17.96 -9.48
N TYR A 292 7.91 -18.01 -9.39
CA TYR A 292 7.22 -18.76 -8.35
C TYR A 292 7.19 -20.25 -8.67
N ALA A 293 7.73 -21.08 -7.78
CA ALA A 293 7.86 -22.53 -7.98
C ALA A 293 6.56 -23.31 -7.63
N GLY A 294 5.56 -22.65 -7.06
CA GLY A 294 4.26 -23.23 -6.72
C GLY A 294 3.96 -23.20 -5.22
N ASN A 295 2.67 -23.37 -4.88
CA ASN A 295 2.20 -23.34 -3.49
C ASN A 295 2.82 -24.46 -2.66
N ASN A 296 3.24 -24.14 -1.44
CA ASN A 296 3.86 -25.05 -0.47
C ASN A 296 5.18 -25.69 -0.94
N VAL A 297 5.77 -25.22 -2.05
CA VAL A 297 7.12 -25.63 -2.44
C VAL A 297 8.12 -24.93 -1.53
N ALA A 298 8.90 -25.70 -0.77
CA ALA A 298 9.96 -25.15 0.06
C ALA A 298 11.16 -24.71 -0.79
N CYS A 299 11.91 -23.72 -0.32
CA CYS A 299 13.09 -23.24 -1.02
C CYS A 299 14.18 -24.29 -1.25
N ALA A 300 14.31 -25.25 -0.33
CA ALA A 300 15.23 -26.38 -0.48
C ALA A 300 14.81 -27.37 -1.57
N ALA A 301 13.52 -27.40 -1.92
CA ALA A 301 12.97 -28.26 -2.97
C ALA A 301 12.88 -27.55 -4.34
N ALA A 302 12.94 -26.21 -4.36
CA ALA A 302 12.98 -25.44 -5.58
C ALA A 302 14.42 -25.41 -6.14
N SER A 303 14.59 -25.72 -7.43
CA SER A 303 15.89 -25.65 -8.12
C SER A 303 16.30 -24.20 -8.42
N CYS A 304 16.30 -23.33 -7.43
CA CYS A 304 16.77 -21.96 -7.57
C CYS A 304 18.32 -21.94 -7.54
N THR A 305 18.94 -21.01 -8.27
CA THR A 305 20.40 -20.79 -8.18
C THR A 305 20.75 -20.46 -6.72
N PRO A 306 21.73 -21.11 -6.07
CA PRO A 306 22.04 -20.87 -4.65
C PRO A 306 22.46 -19.41 -4.38
N ALA A 307 21.95 -18.84 -3.29
CA ALA A 307 22.38 -17.53 -2.77
C ALA A 307 22.68 -17.63 -1.28
N GLY A 308 23.36 -16.61 -0.77
CA GLY A 308 23.81 -16.50 0.61
C GLY A 308 23.91 -15.05 1.03
N ARG A 309 24.14 -14.81 2.33
CA ARG A 309 24.28 -13.45 2.85
C ARG A 309 25.49 -12.78 2.21
N CYS A 310 25.35 -11.50 1.89
CA CYS A 310 26.37 -10.65 1.32
C CYS A 310 26.50 -9.43 2.21
N CYS A 311 27.62 -9.33 2.92
CA CYS A 311 27.87 -8.26 3.88
C CYS A 311 28.64 -7.11 3.23
N PHE A 312 28.09 -5.90 3.34
CA PHE A 312 28.73 -4.68 2.85
C PHE A 312 29.44 -3.95 3.98
N SER A 313 30.36 -3.04 3.63
CA SER A 313 31.19 -2.28 4.58
C SER A 313 30.41 -1.29 5.46
N ASP A 314 29.19 -0.93 5.07
CA ASP A 314 28.25 -0.13 5.85
C ASP A 314 27.47 -0.97 6.89
N GLY A 315 27.67 -2.29 6.92
CA GLY A 315 26.94 -3.23 7.77
C GLY A 315 25.66 -3.77 7.14
N SER A 316 25.25 -3.28 5.96
CA SER A 316 24.07 -3.81 5.26
C SER A 316 24.29 -5.24 4.78
N CYS A 317 23.19 -5.98 4.63
CA CYS A 317 23.19 -7.39 4.24
C CYS A 317 22.18 -7.66 3.14
N LEU A 318 22.57 -8.37 2.08
CA LEU A 318 21.67 -8.89 1.05
C LEU A 318 21.83 -10.39 0.85
N SER A 319 20.77 -11.09 0.46
CA SER A 319 20.90 -12.44 -0.12
C SER A 319 21.24 -12.33 -1.61
N LEU A 320 22.49 -12.61 -1.98
CA LEU A 320 22.98 -12.58 -3.36
C LEU A 320 23.66 -13.90 -3.71
N THR A 321 23.82 -14.21 -4.99
CA THR A 321 24.77 -15.27 -5.41
C THR A 321 26.20 -14.85 -5.06
N SER A 322 27.09 -15.85 -4.91
CA SER A 322 28.52 -15.60 -4.67
C SER A 322 29.13 -14.62 -5.69
N SER A 323 28.83 -14.80 -6.97
CA SER A 323 29.35 -13.94 -8.05
C SER A 323 28.85 -12.50 -7.96
N LEU A 324 27.57 -12.29 -7.67
CA LEU A 324 26.99 -10.95 -7.53
C LEU A 324 27.43 -10.28 -6.23
N CYS A 325 27.61 -11.05 -5.14
CA CYS A 325 28.10 -10.49 -3.90
C CYS A 325 29.51 -9.91 -4.05
N ILE A 326 30.40 -10.67 -4.68
CA ILE A 326 31.77 -10.23 -4.98
C ILE A 326 31.74 -9.05 -5.96
N ALA A 327 30.91 -9.12 -7.00
CA ALA A 327 30.75 -8.05 -7.99
C ALA A 327 30.08 -6.78 -7.44
N ALA A 328 29.45 -6.84 -6.27
CA ALA A 328 28.89 -5.71 -5.54
C ALA A 328 29.86 -5.15 -4.46
N GLY A 329 31.06 -5.73 -4.34
CA GLY A 329 32.05 -5.35 -3.33
C GLY A 329 31.72 -5.82 -1.91
N GLY A 330 30.78 -6.76 -1.76
CA GLY A 330 30.41 -7.36 -0.48
C GLY A 330 31.20 -8.64 -0.17
N THR A 331 31.16 -9.04 1.09
CA THR A 331 31.76 -10.31 1.57
C THR A 331 30.69 -11.39 1.60
N TYR A 332 30.86 -12.43 0.79
CA TYR A 332 29.91 -13.54 0.69
C TYR A 332 30.03 -14.50 1.88
N GLY A 333 28.92 -14.75 2.58
CA GLY A 333 28.88 -15.63 3.75
C GLY A 333 28.71 -17.11 3.43
N GLY A 334 28.58 -17.49 2.15
CA GLY A 334 28.37 -18.87 1.71
C GLY A 334 26.91 -19.18 1.41
N ASP A 335 26.65 -20.21 0.59
CA ASP A 335 25.31 -20.58 0.15
C ASP A 335 24.39 -20.90 1.34
N ASN A 336 23.13 -20.47 1.25
CA ASN A 336 22.08 -20.64 2.25
C ASN A 336 22.31 -19.94 3.60
N THR A 337 23.31 -19.05 3.69
CA THR A 337 23.42 -18.13 4.83
C THR A 337 22.41 -16.99 4.71
N VAL A 338 21.89 -16.52 5.85
CA VAL A 338 20.80 -15.53 5.92
C VAL A 338 21.25 -14.19 6.50
N CYS A 339 20.55 -13.13 6.12
CA CYS A 339 20.70 -11.78 6.66
C CYS A 339 19.86 -11.62 7.94
N THR A 340 20.40 -12.07 9.07
CA THR A 340 19.81 -11.84 10.40
C THR A 340 20.54 -10.73 11.15
N THR A 341 19.94 -10.22 12.23
CA THR A 341 20.57 -9.26 13.15
C THR A 341 21.95 -9.78 13.58
N GLY A 342 23.01 -8.97 13.38
CA GLY A 342 24.39 -9.34 13.68
C GLY A 342 25.09 -10.24 12.65
N ALA A 343 24.44 -10.62 11.55
CA ALA A 343 25.06 -11.46 10.50
C ALA A 343 26.20 -10.77 9.74
N CYS A 344 26.21 -9.43 9.74
CA CYS A 344 27.26 -8.59 9.17
C CYS A 344 27.78 -7.61 10.23
N THR A 345 29.09 -7.36 10.23
CA THR A 345 29.72 -6.39 11.13
C THR A 345 29.12 -5.01 10.90
N GLN A 346 28.36 -4.53 11.88
CA GLN A 346 27.71 -3.23 11.82
C GLN A 346 28.71 -2.10 12.13
N GLN A 347 28.44 -0.90 11.62
CA GLN A 347 29.09 0.31 12.13
C GLN A 347 28.79 0.47 13.65
N PRO A 348 29.73 0.98 14.46
CA PRO A 348 29.56 1.07 15.90
C PRO A 348 28.24 1.75 16.32
N GLY A 349 27.42 1.01 17.06
CA GLY A 349 26.14 1.47 17.60
C GLY A 349 24.91 1.20 16.73
N ASN A 350 25.06 0.71 15.49
CA ASN A 350 23.93 0.21 14.69
C ASN A 350 23.56 -1.21 15.16
N ILE A 351 22.26 -1.49 15.29
CA ILE A 351 21.73 -2.82 15.64
C ILE A 351 21.03 -3.50 14.47
N ALA A 352 20.48 -2.74 13.52
CA ALA A 352 19.88 -3.25 12.28
C ALA A 352 19.90 -2.17 11.19
N CYS A 353 19.86 -2.57 9.91
CA CYS A 353 19.79 -1.66 8.76
C CYS A 353 18.74 -2.13 7.76
N ASN A 354 17.97 -1.20 7.19
CA ASN A 354 16.83 -1.52 6.32
C ASN A 354 17.25 -2.01 4.92
N GLY A 355 18.43 -1.61 4.43
CA GLY A 355 18.97 -2.13 3.19
C GLY A 355 20.20 -1.38 2.69
N PRO A 356 20.91 -1.94 1.70
CA PRO A 356 22.10 -1.33 1.13
C PRO A 356 21.76 -0.17 0.22
N PHE A 357 22.76 0.66 -0.06
CA PHE A 357 22.68 1.65 -1.12
C PHE A 357 23.93 1.69 -2.01
N VAL A 358 24.92 0.83 -1.78
CA VAL A 358 26.16 0.75 -2.56
C VAL A 358 26.03 -0.30 -3.68
N THR A 359 26.51 0.00 -4.89
CA THR A 359 26.29 -0.82 -6.10
C THR A 359 27.55 -1.14 -6.94
N THR A 360 28.74 -0.63 -6.59
CA THR A 360 29.99 -0.73 -7.41
C THR A 360 30.52 -2.17 -7.62
N PRO A 361 31.34 -2.43 -8.68
CA PRO A 361 32.03 -1.44 -9.52
C PRO A 361 31.69 -1.49 -11.02
N ASN A 362 31.51 -0.30 -11.60
CA ASN A 362 32.02 0.03 -12.93
C ASN A 362 32.09 1.55 -13.05
N GLY A 363 33.31 2.08 -13.10
CA GLY A 363 33.56 3.49 -13.33
C GLY A 363 34.98 3.85 -12.92
N ALA A 364 35.91 3.81 -13.87
CA ALA A 364 37.31 4.23 -13.72
C ALA A 364 37.51 5.71 -13.31
N CYS A 365 36.45 6.39 -12.83
CA CYS A 365 36.35 7.81 -12.56
C CYS A 365 35.88 8.17 -11.14
N ILE A 366 35.44 7.20 -10.32
CA ILE A 366 35.27 7.42 -8.87
C ILE A 366 36.66 7.36 -8.22
N PRO A 367 37.07 8.35 -7.40
CA PRO A 367 38.38 8.34 -6.78
C PRO A 367 38.65 7.05 -6.00
N ALA A 368 39.91 6.61 -6.00
CA ALA A 368 40.30 5.40 -5.27
C ALA A 368 39.92 5.51 -3.79
N GLY A 369 39.25 4.46 -3.26
CA GLY A 369 38.72 4.46 -1.89
C GLY A 369 37.28 4.96 -1.76
N ASN A 370 36.64 5.39 -2.86
CA ASN A 370 35.23 5.75 -2.89
C ASN A 370 34.35 4.70 -3.60
N PHE A 371 33.05 4.76 -3.30
CA PHE A 371 32.02 3.84 -3.78
C PHE A 371 30.93 4.58 -4.58
N GLN A 372 30.12 3.81 -5.29
CA GLN A 372 29.00 4.31 -6.08
C GLN A 372 27.69 3.76 -5.53
N SER A 373 26.68 4.62 -5.52
CA SER A 373 25.28 4.29 -5.36
C SER A 373 24.59 4.61 -6.68
N GLU A 374 24.46 3.63 -7.57
CA GLU A 374 23.92 3.84 -8.91
C GLU A 374 22.41 3.69 -8.94
N VAL A 375 21.68 4.64 -9.51
CA VAL A 375 20.25 4.47 -9.81
C VAL A 375 20.06 3.31 -10.79
N GLN A 376 19.13 2.41 -10.47
CA GLN A 376 18.93 1.16 -11.21
C GLN A 376 18.09 1.34 -12.48
N VAL A 377 18.22 0.41 -13.43
CA VAL A 377 17.52 0.50 -14.72
C VAL A 377 16.00 0.56 -14.52
N GLY A 378 15.37 1.54 -15.17
CA GLY A 378 13.94 1.82 -15.08
C GLY A 378 13.54 2.71 -13.91
N ASN A 379 14.47 3.09 -13.04
CA ASN A 379 14.26 4.11 -12.03
C ASN A 379 14.67 5.48 -12.57
N THR A 380 13.94 6.51 -12.16
CA THR A 380 14.11 7.89 -12.66
C THR A 380 14.48 8.87 -11.56
N ILE A 381 14.42 8.44 -10.29
CA ILE A 381 14.64 9.27 -9.11
C ILE A 381 15.94 8.87 -8.41
N ALA A 382 16.83 9.84 -8.16
CA ALA A 382 18.08 9.60 -7.42
C ALA A 382 17.94 9.71 -5.90
N GLY A 383 16.86 10.30 -5.41
CA GLY A 383 16.57 10.42 -4.00
C GLY A 383 15.25 11.15 -3.79
N PHE A 384 14.67 10.99 -2.62
CA PHE A 384 13.36 11.52 -2.28
C PHE A 384 13.47 12.80 -1.46
N ASN A 385 12.57 13.75 -1.65
CA ASN A 385 12.66 15.01 -0.93
C ASN A 385 12.42 14.79 0.57
N GLN A 386 13.36 15.19 1.41
CA GLN A 386 13.26 15.14 2.87
C GLN A 386 13.51 16.51 3.50
N ASN A 387 13.37 17.59 2.70
CA ASN A 387 13.66 18.94 3.15
C ASN A 387 12.65 19.43 4.20
N GLY A 388 13.09 19.45 5.45
CA GLY A 388 12.35 19.90 6.62
C GLY A 388 12.28 21.42 6.81
N ALA A 389 12.99 22.21 6.00
CA ALA A 389 12.92 23.67 6.04
C ALA A 389 11.75 24.24 5.22
N LEU A 390 11.07 23.39 4.46
CA LEU A 390 9.85 23.74 3.72
C LEU A 390 8.62 23.55 4.61
N ALA A 391 7.53 24.26 4.30
CA ALA A 391 6.26 24.17 5.02
C ALA A 391 5.13 23.75 4.06
N PRO A 392 4.42 22.63 4.32
CA PRO A 392 4.74 21.59 5.31
C PRO A 392 6.09 20.93 5.05
N ALA A 393 6.73 20.45 6.12
CA ALA A 393 8.03 19.77 6.04
C ALA A 393 7.89 18.45 5.27
N PHE A 394 8.78 18.22 4.32
CA PHE A 394 8.87 16.91 3.68
C PHE A 394 9.41 15.88 4.68
N ARG A 395 8.80 14.70 4.73
CA ARG A 395 9.24 13.61 5.60
C ARG A 395 9.30 12.29 4.85
N ILE A 396 10.18 11.41 5.31
CA ILE A 396 10.34 10.04 4.83
C ILE A 396 10.06 9.12 5.99
N ALA A 397 9.32 8.05 5.74
CA ALA A 397 9.11 7.02 6.73
C ALA A 397 9.25 5.64 6.14
N ASP A 398 9.78 4.72 6.94
CA ASP A 398 9.90 3.33 6.53
C ASP A 398 9.98 2.39 7.74
N ASN A 399 9.65 1.11 7.53
CA ASN A 399 9.47 0.16 8.62
C ASN A 399 10.78 -0.50 9.06
N PHE A 400 10.82 -0.92 10.32
CA PHE A 400 11.80 -1.88 10.84
C PHE A 400 11.09 -2.84 11.80
N THR A 401 11.67 -4.02 11.98
CA THR A 401 11.07 -5.07 12.81
C THR A 401 11.99 -5.40 13.97
N VAL A 402 11.46 -5.32 15.19
CA VAL A 402 12.06 -5.93 16.38
C VAL A 402 11.66 -7.41 16.36
N PRO A 403 12.63 -8.35 16.26
CA PRO A 403 12.34 -9.77 16.17
C PRO A 403 11.56 -10.31 17.38
N ALA A 404 10.83 -11.40 17.18
CA ALA A 404 10.16 -12.11 18.27
C ALA A 404 11.18 -12.54 19.33
N GLY A 405 10.87 -12.29 20.60
CA GLY A 405 11.77 -12.59 21.70
C GLY A 405 12.89 -11.57 21.90
N GLU A 406 12.95 -10.48 21.13
CA GLU A 406 13.88 -9.37 21.38
C GLU A 406 13.14 -8.14 21.94
N THR A 407 13.87 -7.33 22.69
CA THR A 407 13.49 -5.97 23.07
C THR A 407 14.65 -5.06 22.73
N TRP A 408 14.39 -4.03 21.94
CA TRP A 408 15.41 -3.08 21.51
C TRP A 408 15.30 -1.81 22.33
N THR A 409 16.43 -1.33 22.83
CA THR A 409 16.55 0.05 23.32
C THR A 409 17.12 0.88 22.16
N VAL A 410 16.24 1.58 21.45
CA VAL A 410 16.59 2.41 20.29
C VAL A 410 16.97 3.81 20.75
N ASN A 411 18.23 4.19 20.53
CA ASN A 411 18.77 5.50 20.90
C ASN A 411 18.64 6.50 19.75
N GLY A 412 18.41 6.03 18.52
CA GLY A 412 18.29 6.86 17.33
C GLY A 412 18.57 6.09 16.06
N PHE A 413 19.01 6.80 15.02
CA PHE A 413 19.16 6.23 13.68
C PHE A 413 20.40 6.78 12.97
N THR A 414 20.91 6.04 12.00
CA THR A 414 21.80 6.54 10.97
C THR A 414 20.98 6.68 9.69
N LEU A 415 20.75 7.92 9.24
CA LEU A 415 19.92 8.26 8.09
C LEU A 415 20.81 8.65 6.91
N TYR A 416 20.53 8.17 5.71
CA TYR A 416 21.37 8.44 4.54
C TYR A 416 20.73 9.46 3.59
N GLY A 417 21.53 10.41 3.13
CA GLY A 417 21.06 11.41 2.17
C GLY A 417 22.18 12.21 1.53
N TYR A 418 21.84 13.03 0.53
CA TYR A 418 22.77 13.93 -0.14
C TYR A 418 22.14 15.29 -0.45
N GLN A 419 22.99 16.28 -0.74
CA GLN A 419 22.59 17.52 -1.41
C GLN A 419 23.41 17.67 -2.69
N THR A 420 22.76 18.05 -3.81
CA THR A 420 23.49 18.22 -5.08
C THR A 420 24.38 19.46 -4.99
N GLY A 421 25.65 19.31 -5.36
CA GLY A 421 26.68 20.33 -5.25
C GLY A 421 27.41 20.34 -3.90
N ALA A 422 27.13 19.38 -3.00
CA ALA A 422 27.88 19.27 -1.75
C ALA A 422 29.33 18.88 -2.01
N GLY A 423 30.25 19.55 -1.31
CA GLY A 423 31.65 19.14 -1.25
C GLY A 423 31.87 18.05 -0.20
N VAL A 424 33.07 17.47 -0.20
CA VAL A 424 33.55 16.54 0.83
C VAL A 424 34.86 17.09 1.43
N PRO A 425 35.19 16.76 2.69
CA PRO A 425 34.50 15.84 3.61
C PRO A 425 33.41 16.50 4.48
N VAL A 426 33.23 17.82 4.40
CA VAL A 426 32.32 18.56 5.30
C VAL A 426 30.87 18.43 4.85
N SER A 427 30.00 18.01 5.76
CA SER A 427 28.57 17.89 5.49
C SER A 427 27.87 19.23 5.35
N THR A 428 26.85 19.24 4.48
CA THR A 428 25.94 20.37 4.27
C THR A 428 24.61 20.22 5.02
N PHE A 429 24.39 19.08 5.67
CA PHE A 429 23.24 18.86 6.55
C PHE A 429 23.37 19.69 7.83
N THR A 430 22.31 20.42 8.17
CA THR A 430 22.28 21.34 9.32
C THR A 430 21.37 20.87 10.46
N GLY A 431 20.48 19.92 10.19
CA GLY A 431 19.54 19.39 11.17
C GLY A 431 18.72 18.23 10.65
N SER A 432 18.03 17.56 11.57
CA SER A 432 17.10 16.46 11.28
C SER A 432 16.16 16.29 12.46
N THR A 433 14.87 16.10 12.19
CA THR A 433 13.90 15.64 13.20
C THR A 433 13.61 14.17 12.95
N CYS A 434 13.35 13.41 14.01
CA CYS A 434 13.13 11.97 13.92
C CYS A 434 12.12 11.52 14.98
N GLN A 435 11.20 10.65 14.56
CA GLN A 435 10.22 10.02 15.42
C GLN A 435 10.00 8.56 15.02
N ILE A 436 9.48 7.78 15.97
CA ILE A 436 9.17 6.36 15.79
C ILE A 436 7.66 6.19 15.93
N TRP A 437 7.05 5.53 14.96
CA TRP A 437 5.64 5.15 14.99
C TRP A 437 5.47 3.68 15.33
N ASN A 438 4.44 3.38 16.11
CA ASN A 438 3.84 2.05 16.17
C ASN A 438 2.63 2.04 15.22
N GLY A 439 2.72 1.23 14.16
CA GLY A 439 1.84 1.30 13.01
C GLY A 439 2.38 2.18 11.89
N ARG A 440 1.82 2.00 10.68
CA ARG A 440 2.24 2.69 9.46
C ARG A 440 1.79 4.15 9.47
N PRO A 441 2.69 5.14 9.27
CA PRO A 441 2.31 6.55 9.25
C PRO A 441 1.21 6.84 8.22
N GLY A 442 0.18 7.58 8.65
CA GLY A 442 -1.00 7.91 7.87
C GLY A 442 -2.17 6.93 8.01
N ASP A 443 -1.95 5.73 8.54
CA ASP A 443 -3.01 4.75 8.76
C ASP A 443 -3.74 5.00 10.09
N ALA A 444 -5.03 4.66 10.15
CA ALA A 444 -5.83 4.83 11.36
C ALA A 444 -5.33 3.90 12.48
N GLY A 445 -5.16 4.44 13.69
CA GLY A 445 -4.67 3.69 14.85
C GLY A 445 -3.14 3.68 15.00
N SER A 446 -2.40 4.22 14.03
CA SER A 446 -0.95 4.45 14.18
C SER A 446 -0.68 5.63 15.10
N PHE A 447 0.34 5.52 15.96
CA PHE A 447 0.71 6.59 16.89
C PHE A 447 2.22 6.64 17.11
N ILE A 448 2.71 7.83 17.47
CA ILE A 448 4.13 8.07 17.78
C ILE A 448 4.44 7.48 19.16
N VAL A 449 5.50 6.67 19.25
CA VAL A 449 5.99 6.06 20.49
C VAL A 449 7.27 6.72 21.02
N ALA A 450 8.01 7.44 20.18
CA ALA A 450 9.21 8.17 20.58
C ALA A 450 9.59 9.27 19.58
N GLY A 451 10.33 10.29 20.04
CA GLY A 451 10.77 11.41 19.22
C GLY A 451 9.64 12.39 18.88
N ASP A 452 9.97 13.38 18.05
CA ASP A 452 9.02 14.40 17.62
C ASP A 452 9.44 15.04 16.28
N ALA A 453 8.52 15.79 15.67
CA ALA A 453 8.68 16.40 14.36
C ALA A 453 9.34 17.80 14.35
N THR A 454 9.78 18.30 15.51
CA THR A 454 10.20 19.70 15.71
C THR A 454 11.61 19.86 16.26
N THR A 455 12.05 18.94 17.12
CA THR A 455 13.34 18.98 17.79
C THR A 455 14.43 18.51 16.84
N ASN A 456 15.44 19.35 16.62
CA ASN A 456 16.63 18.92 15.89
C ASN A 456 17.43 17.93 16.73
N VAL A 457 17.52 16.69 16.24
CA VAL A 457 18.21 15.56 16.86
C VAL A 457 19.43 15.10 16.07
N LEU A 458 19.86 15.85 15.05
CA LEU A 458 21.09 15.57 14.31
C LEU A 458 22.31 15.78 15.20
N THR A 459 23.08 14.72 15.45
CA THR A 459 24.29 14.76 16.29
C THR A 459 25.58 14.68 15.50
N SER A 460 25.57 14.01 14.34
CA SER A 460 26.70 14.01 13.42
C SER A 460 26.28 13.80 11.98
N SER A 461 27.11 14.25 11.04
CA SER A 461 26.91 14.00 9.61
C SER A 461 28.27 13.77 8.94
N THR A 462 28.49 12.57 8.42
CA THR A 462 29.79 12.12 7.93
C THR A 462 29.68 11.57 6.51
N PHE A 463 30.61 11.96 5.64
CA PHE A 463 30.67 11.42 4.27
C PHE A 463 30.88 9.91 4.30
N THR A 464 30.08 9.14 3.56
CA THR A 464 30.12 7.67 3.56
C THR A 464 31.20 7.08 2.64
N ASN A 465 32.00 7.94 2.02
CA ASN A 465 32.82 7.59 0.87
C ASN A 465 32.03 7.17 -0.37
N THR A 466 30.71 7.41 -0.43
CA THR A 466 29.85 6.99 -1.55
C THR A 466 29.27 8.19 -2.31
N TYR A 467 29.23 8.13 -3.63
CA TYR A 467 28.54 9.10 -4.47
C TYR A 467 27.29 8.51 -5.11
N ARG A 468 26.21 9.29 -5.17
CA ARG A 468 24.97 8.93 -5.88
C ARG A 468 25.09 9.27 -7.37
N THR A 469 24.91 8.28 -8.26
CA THR A 469 25.11 8.43 -9.71
C THR A 469 23.92 7.90 -10.52
N PHE A 470 23.85 8.27 -11.80
CA PHE A 470 22.86 7.79 -12.78
C PHE A 470 23.54 7.12 -13.97
N ASN A 471 22.95 6.04 -14.51
CA ASN A 471 23.28 5.46 -15.82
C ASN A 471 24.80 5.29 -16.07
N ALA A 472 25.54 4.79 -15.07
CA ALA A 472 26.99 4.66 -15.09
C ALA A 472 27.80 5.95 -15.39
N ALA A 473 27.19 7.13 -15.28
CA ALA A 473 27.85 8.42 -15.45
C ALA A 473 28.58 8.85 -14.17
N CYS A 474 29.78 9.43 -14.34
CA CYS A 474 30.60 9.96 -13.26
C CYS A 474 29.94 11.22 -12.68
N ASP A 475 29.36 11.13 -11.48
CA ASP A 475 28.79 12.28 -10.78
C ASP A 475 29.33 12.34 -9.35
N LEU A 476 30.28 13.26 -9.14
CA LEU A 476 30.87 13.53 -7.83
C LEU A 476 30.15 14.65 -7.07
N THR A 477 29.08 15.22 -7.64
CA THR A 477 28.36 16.35 -7.04
C THR A 477 27.35 15.92 -5.98
N ARG A 478 27.15 14.61 -5.79
CA ARG A 478 26.16 14.05 -4.86
C ARG A 478 26.80 13.10 -3.86
N PRO A 479 27.72 13.59 -3.00
CA PRO A 479 28.25 12.78 -1.91
C PRO A 479 27.13 12.41 -0.93
N ILE A 480 27.08 11.13 -0.56
CA ILE A 480 26.14 10.62 0.42
C ILE A 480 26.74 10.82 1.82
N PHE A 481 25.93 11.37 2.71
CA PHE A 481 26.26 11.55 4.12
C PHE A 481 25.42 10.61 4.99
N ALA A 482 26.08 10.03 5.99
CA ALA A 482 25.45 9.33 7.11
C ALA A 482 25.15 10.35 8.20
N ASN A 483 23.88 10.66 8.38
CA ASN A 483 23.35 11.58 9.39
C ASN A 483 22.97 10.76 10.63
N THR A 484 23.78 10.84 11.69
CA THR A 484 23.42 10.23 12.96
C THR A 484 22.43 11.14 13.69
N VAL A 485 21.26 10.60 13.99
CA VAL A 485 20.27 11.24 14.86
C VAL A 485 20.21 10.51 16.19
N THR A 486 20.11 11.26 17.27
CA THR A 486 20.01 10.70 18.64
C THR A 486 18.75 11.26 19.29
N LEU A 487 17.82 10.38 19.62
CA LEU A 487 16.57 10.75 20.26
C LEU A 487 16.85 11.35 21.64
N ALA A 488 16.03 12.33 22.03
CA ALA A 488 16.14 12.96 23.34
C ALA A 488 15.98 11.94 24.49
N ALA A 489 15.17 10.90 24.28
CA ALA A 489 15.04 9.76 25.17
C ALA A 489 15.08 8.46 24.34
N PRO A 490 15.84 7.43 24.78
CA PRO A 490 15.79 6.12 24.16
C PRO A 490 14.39 5.49 24.20
N ALA A 491 14.01 4.83 23.12
CA ALA A 491 12.75 4.08 23.03
C ALA A 491 12.99 2.61 23.35
N VAL A 492 12.24 2.05 24.30
CA VAL A 492 12.27 0.60 24.57
C VAL A 492 11.13 -0.06 23.79
N LEU A 493 11.49 -0.82 22.77
CA LEU A 493 10.57 -1.39 21.80
C LEU A 493 10.56 -2.92 21.93
N PRO A 494 9.45 -3.54 22.38
CA PRO A 494 9.31 -4.99 22.33
C PRO A 494 9.15 -5.47 20.88
N ALA A 495 9.19 -6.79 20.68
CA ALA A 495 8.90 -7.44 19.40
C ALA A 495 7.68 -6.84 18.69
N GLY A 496 7.85 -6.49 17.41
CA GLY A 496 6.83 -5.80 16.63
C GLY A 496 7.41 -5.07 15.42
N THR A 497 6.52 -4.47 14.63
CA THR A 497 6.88 -3.64 13.48
C THR A 497 6.65 -2.18 13.81
N TYR A 498 7.69 -1.38 13.65
CA TYR A 498 7.70 0.05 13.91
C TYR A 498 8.15 0.79 12.65
N TRP A 499 7.97 2.10 12.62
CA TRP A 499 8.39 2.93 11.50
C TRP A 499 9.26 4.07 11.99
N VAL A 500 10.41 4.27 11.34
CA VAL A 500 11.16 5.52 11.48
C VAL A 500 10.49 6.56 10.60
N ASP A 501 10.40 7.79 11.09
CA ASP A 501 9.89 8.94 10.35
C ASP A 501 10.84 10.12 10.59
N TYR A 502 11.42 10.64 9.51
CA TYR A 502 12.45 11.66 9.58
C TYR A 502 12.38 12.70 8.47
N ASN A 503 12.99 13.84 8.75
CA ASN A 503 13.33 14.85 7.75
C ASN A 503 14.76 15.33 7.96
N ALA A 504 15.23 16.20 7.07
CA ALA A 504 16.53 16.85 7.21
C ALA A 504 16.48 18.31 6.73
N THR A 505 17.30 19.17 7.33
CA THR A 505 17.60 20.51 6.83
C THR A 505 19.03 20.56 6.34
N GLY A 506 19.33 21.46 5.40
CA GLY A 506 20.67 21.59 4.84
C GLY A 506 20.91 22.97 4.24
N SER A 507 22.16 23.26 3.89
CA SER A 507 22.60 24.60 3.47
C SER A 507 22.55 24.86 1.95
N LEU A 508 22.37 23.81 1.13
CA LEU A 508 22.31 23.95 -0.33
C LEU A 508 20.89 24.01 -0.89
N ALA A 509 20.77 24.56 -2.11
CA ALA A 509 19.49 24.73 -2.81
C ALA A 509 18.86 23.43 -3.31
N SER A 510 19.66 22.38 -3.58
CA SER A 510 19.14 21.08 -4.05
C SER A 510 19.21 20.06 -2.92
N GLY A 511 18.05 19.70 -2.40
CA GLY A 511 17.87 18.73 -1.31
C GLY A 511 17.46 19.42 0.00
N PRO A 512 17.64 18.77 1.15
CA PRO A 512 18.17 17.42 1.31
C PRO A 512 17.35 16.31 0.64
N TRP A 513 18.05 15.35 0.01
CA TRP A 513 17.46 14.17 -0.63
C TRP A 513 17.73 12.94 0.22
N ALA A 514 16.70 12.19 0.59
CA ALA A 514 16.80 10.90 1.25
C ALA A 514 17.18 9.82 0.25
N LEU A 515 18.06 8.94 0.68
CA LEU A 515 18.52 7.84 -0.14
C LEU A 515 17.56 6.65 0.00
N ASN A 516 17.19 6.05 -1.13
CA ASN A 516 16.48 4.78 -1.13
C ASN A 516 17.45 3.60 -1.10
N VAL A 517 16.98 2.48 -0.57
CA VAL A 517 17.67 1.20 -0.70
C VAL A 517 17.86 0.92 -2.19
N THR A 518 19.11 0.68 -2.57
CA THR A 518 19.53 0.55 -3.95
C THR A 518 20.27 -0.77 -4.09
N VAL A 519 19.62 -1.73 -4.74
CA VAL A 519 20.18 -3.06 -5.01
C VAL A 519 20.49 -3.16 -6.49
N LYS A 520 21.75 -3.48 -6.82
CA LYS A 520 22.20 -3.60 -8.21
C LYS A 520 21.33 -4.63 -8.97
N GLY A 521 20.77 -4.21 -10.10
CA GLY A 521 19.89 -5.00 -10.96
C GLY A 521 18.41 -4.98 -10.57
N LEU A 522 18.02 -4.35 -9.45
CA LEU A 522 16.63 -4.29 -9.00
C LEU A 522 16.08 -2.86 -9.06
N GLY A 523 14.93 -2.69 -9.70
CA GLY A 523 14.20 -1.43 -9.72
C GLY A 523 13.52 -1.06 -8.40
N SER A 524 13.26 -2.06 -7.56
CA SER A 524 12.69 -1.89 -6.23
C SER A 524 13.08 -3.12 -5.39
N PRO A 525 13.44 -2.94 -4.10
CA PRO A 525 13.63 -4.05 -3.19
C PRO A 525 12.33 -4.86 -2.99
N PRO A 526 12.39 -6.21 -2.89
CA PRO A 526 11.23 -7.02 -2.56
C PRO A 526 10.61 -6.58 -1.22
N GLY A 527 9.28 -6.44 -1.19
CA GLY A 527 8.55 -6.03 0.02
C GLY A 527 8.51 -4.52 0.26
N ALA A 528 8.98 -3.71 -0.69
CA ALA A 528 9.04 -2.26 -0.53
C ALA A 528 7.70 -1.63 -0.15
N ASN A 529 7.68 -0.85 0.93
CA ASN A 529 6.51 -0.24 1.54
C ASN A 529 6.74 1.18 2.07
N GLY A 530 7.96 1.72 1.89
CA GLY A 530 8.34 3.07 2.31
C GLY A 530 7.34 4.15 1.93
N ARG A 531 7.29 5.19 2.77
CA ARG A 531 6.33 6.29 2.72
C ARG A 531 7.03 7.64 2.65
N GLN A 532 6.32 8.62 2.12
CA GLN A 532 6.71 10.03 2.15
C GLN A 532 5.53 10.92 2.54
N LEU A 533 5.83 11.99 3.25
CA LEU A 533 4.91 13.09 3.52
C LEU A 533 5.33 14.28 2.62
N PRO A 534 4.72 14.46 1.45
CA PRO A 534 4.95 15.63 0.61
C PRO A 534 4.27 16.88 1.18
N GLN A 535 4.45 18.02 0.51
CA GLN A 535 3.79 19.29 0.86
C GLN A 535 2.25 19.26 0.88
N THR A 536 1.61 18.25 0.28
CA THR A 536 0.15 18.08 0.42
C THR A 536 -0.26 17.70 1.84
N GLY A 537 0.68 17.30 2.70
CA GLY A 537 0.42 16.93 4.09
C GLY A 537 -0.28 15.58 4.25
N ILE A 538 -0.33 14.77 3.20
CA ILE A 538 -0.95 13.43 3.21
C ILE A 538 0.14 12.39 2.95
N TRP A 539 0.28 11.42 3.86
CA TRP A 539 1.20 10.29 3.68
C TRP A 539 0.84 9.49 2.43
N GLN A 540 1.84 9.21 1.61
CA GLN A 540 1.72 8.40 0.39
C GLN A 540 2.93 7.49 0.23
N ASP A 541 2.85 6.52 -0.68
CA ASP A 541 3.96 5.61 -0.96
C ASP A 541 5.17 6.36 -1.55
N LEU A 542 6.36 5.86 -1.23
CA LEU A 542 7.65 6.34 -1.73
C LEU A 542 7.88 5.83 -3.16
N LEU A 543 7.25 6.47 -4.14
CA LEU A 543 7.18 5.98 -5.53
C LEU A 543 8.28 6.54 -6.44
N ASP A 544 8.99 5.67 -7.14
CA ASP A 544 9.70 5.98 -8.39
C ASP A 544 8.87 5.46 -9.58
N GLY A 545 8.11 6.35 -10.21
CA GLY A 545 7.08 5.99 -11.16
C GLY A 545 5.98 5.16 -10.49
N VAL A 546 5.88 3.87 -10.84
CA VAL A 546 4.93 2.91 -10.25
C VAL A 546 5.58 2.00 -9.19
N ARG A 547 6.89 2.14 -8.98
CA ARG A 547 7.66 1.24 -8.10
C ARG A 547 7.78 1.85 -6.72
N VAL A 548 7.17 1.23 -5.72
CA VAL A 548 7.39 1.57 -4.31
C VAL A 548 8.86 1.31 -3.97
N GLN A 549 9.47 2.21 -3.19
CA GLN A 549 10.86 2.13 -2.76
C GLN A 549 10.94 2.00 -1.24
N GLU A 550 12.08 1.50 -0.76
CA GLU A 550 12.48 1.52 0.65
C GLU A 550 13.46 2.67 0.89
N ALA A 551 13.41 3.30 2.05
CA ALA A 551 14.39 4.23 2.57
C ALA A 551 15.60 3.48 3.16
N ALA A 552 16.80 3.94 2.83
CA ALA A 552 18.02 3.43 3.46
C ALA A 552 18.23 4.11 4.82
N PHE A 553 18.28 3.32 5.89
CA PHE A 553 18.63 3.76 7.23
C PHE A 553 19.16 2.60 8.08
N CYS A 554 19.75 2.93 9.22
CA CYS A 554 20.07 1.98 10.28
C CYS A 554 19.50 2.40 11.63
N VAL A 555 18.97 1.45 12.37
CA VAL A 555 18.55 1.59 13.76
C VAL A 555 19.78 1.56 14.66
N ARG A 556 19.88 2.52 15.58
CA ARG A 556 20.96 2.61 16.57
C ARG A 556 20.44 2.31 17.96
N GLY A 557 21.17 1.52 18.74
CA GLY A 557 20.72 1.14 20.07
C GLY A 557 21.45 -0.05 20.66
N THR A 558 20.76 -0.73 21.56
CA THR A 558 21.19 -2.02 22.13
C THR A 558 20.06 -3.02 22.01
N VAL A 559 20.42 -4.27 21.73
CA VAL A 559 19.47 -5.38 21.72
C VAL A 559 19.55 -6.07 23.07
N ALA A 560 18.44 -6.07 23.81
CA ALA A 560 18.19 -7.08 24.81
C ALA A 560 17.51 -8.23 24.07
N THR A 561 18.27 -9.27 23.72
CA THR A 561 17.62 -10.53 23.42
C THR A 561 16.90 -10.92 24.70
N GLY A 562 15.61 -11.22 24.62
CA GLY A 562 14.92 -11.88 25.71
C GLY A 562 15.73 -13.12 25.98
N GLY A 563 16.59 -13.03 27.01
CA GLY A 563 17.50 -14.10 27.37
C GLY A 563 16.66 -15.36 27.47
N CYS A 564 17.26 -16.48 27.10
CA CYS A 564 16.71 -17.78 27.44
C CYS A 564 16.15 -17.69 28.87
N TYR A 565 14.83 -17.66 29.03
CA TYR A 565 14.25 -17.40 30.35
C TYR A 565 14.76 -18.45 31.34
N ALA A 566 14.96 -19.67 30.84
CA ALA A 566 15.56 -20.76 31.58
C ALA A 566 17.05 -20.58 31.91
N ASN A 567 17.80 -19.69 31.24
CA ASN A 567 19.20 -19.37 31.52
C ASN A 567 19.28 -18.33 32.66
N CYS A 568 18.86 -18.77 33.85
CA CYS A 568 18.79 -17.94 35.05
C CYS A 568 20.16 -17.41 35.47
N ASP A 569 21.22 -18.20 35.28
CA ASP A 569 22.54 -17.87 35.79
C ASP A 569 23.41 -17.10 34.78
N GLY A 570 22.92 -16.92 33.55
CA GLY A 570 23.62 -16.20 32.49
C GLY A 570 24.75 -17.01 31.86
N SER A 571 24.71 -18.34 31.95
CA SER A 571 25.62 -19.27 31.27
C SER A 571 25.82 -18.89 29.81
N THR A 572 27.08 -18.87 29.38
CA THR A 572 27.47 -18.56 27.99
C THR A 572 28.11 -19.76 27.26
N GLY A 573 28.06 -20.94 27.88
CA GLY A 573 28.62 -22.19 27.35
C GLY A 573 27.70 -22.90 26.35
N ASN A 574 28.17 -24.02 25.78
CA ASN A 574 27.34 -24.95 25.02
C ASN A 574 27.40 -26.33 25.70
N PRO A 575 26.29 -26.89 26.20
CA PRO A 575 24.92 -26.37 26.12
C PRO A 575 24.72 -25.08 26.94
N LEU A 576 23.84 -24.20 26.43
CA LEU A 576 23.53 -22.90 27.03
C LEU A 576 22.83 -23.03 28.39
N LEU A 577 22.08 -24.11 28.59
CA LEU A 577 21.40 -24.45 29.84
C LEU A 577 22.18 -25.53 30.60
N THR A 578 22.41 -25.28 31.89
CA THR A 578 23.08 -26.20 32.81
C THR A 578 22.28 -26.40 34.08
N ALA A 579 22.68 -27.37 34.91
CA ALA A 579 22.03 -27.57 36.21
C ALA A 579 22.09 -26.33 37.14
N ASN A 580 23.04 -25.42 36.90
CA ASN A 580 23.18 -24.19 37.68
C ASN A 580 22.02 -23.20 37.42
N ASP A 581 21.46 -23.20 36.22
CA ASP A 581 20.28 -22.41 35.88
C ASP A 581 19.04 -22.85 36.66
N PHE A 582 18.87 -24.17 36.76
CA PHE A 582 17.80 -24.76 37.57
C PHE A 582 17.96 -24.38 39.04
N GLN A 583 19.18 -24.48 39.57
CA GLN A 583 19.49 -24.09 40.95
C GLN A 583 19.30 -22.58 41.19
N CYS A 584 19.65 -21.75 40.21
CA CYS A 584 19.41 -20.32 40.24
C CYS A 584 17.91 -20.02 40.32
N PHE A 585 17.08 -20.67 39.51
CA PHE A 585 15.63 -20.53 39.56
C PHE A 585 15.05 -20.96 40.92
N LEU A 586 15.49 -22.10 41.46
CA LEU A 586 15.04 -22.54 42.80
C LEU A 586 15.33 -21.50 43.89
N ASN A 587 16.52 -20.90 43.85
CA ASN A 587 16.91 -19.85 44.80
C ASN A 587 16.02 -18.60 44.64
N LYS A 588 15.71 -18.21 43.41
CA LYS A 588 14.83 -17.07 43.08
C LYS A 588 13.37 -17.32 43.49
N TYR A 589 12.87 -18.52 43.22
CA TYR A 589 11.51 -18.95 43.58
C TYR A 589 11.35 -18.99 45.11
N ALA A 590 12.33 -19.55 45.84
CA ALA A 590 12.33 -19.56 47.30
C ALA A 590 12.43 -18.16 47.92
N ALA A 591 13.08 -17.22 47.23
CA ALA A 591 13.21 -15.82 47.64
C ALA A 591 11.99 -14.96 47.29
N ASN A 592 10.96 -15.51 46.65
CA ASN A 592 9.82 -14.77 46.10
C ASN A 592 10.25 -13.61 45.15
N ASP A 593 11.30 -13.85 44.37
CA ASP A 593 11.84 -12.89 43.39
C ASP A 593 10.95 -12.83 42.14
N THR A 594 10.69 -11.63 41.63
CA THR A 594 9.87 -11.39 40.44
C THR A 594 10.39 -12.08 39.18
N TYR A 595 11.70 -12.38 39.11
CA TYR A 595 12.27 -13.17 38.03
C TYR A 595 11.61 -14.55 37.90
N ALA A 596 11.24 -15.17 39.02
CA ALA A 596 10.66 -16.52 39.02
C ALA A 596 9.18 -16.54 38.59
N ASN A 597 8.55 -15.39 38.33
CA ASN A 597 7.17 -15.28 37.85
C ASN A 597 7.08 -15.59 36.34
N CYS A 598 7.30 -16.86 36.01
CA CYS A 598 7.33 -17.36 34.63
C CYS A 598 5.99 -17.20 33.92
N ASP A 599 4.89 -17.40 34.66
CA ASP A 599 3.55 -17.46 34.07
C ASP A 599 2.82 -16.11 34.07
N GLY A 600 3.42 -15.07 34.68
CA GLY A 600 2.88 -13.73 34.75
C GLY A 600 1.74 -13.57 35.76
N SER A 601 1.69 -14.43 36.78
CA SER A 601 0.75 -14.34 37.89
C SER A 601 0.74 -12.94 38.53
N THR A 602 -0.47 -12.41 38.76
CA THR A 602 -0.70 -11.08 39.34
C THR A 602 -1.36 -11.14 40.73
N GLY A 603 -1.58 -12.34 41.26
CA GLY A 603 -2.20 -12.60 42.56
C GLY A 603 -1.24 -12.53 43.75
N ASN A 604 -1.75 -12.82 44.95
CA ASN A 604 -0.95 -13.00 46.17
C ASN A 604 -1.20 -14.42 46.72
N PRO A 605 -0.18 -15.29 46.83
CA PRO A 605 1.24 -15.05 46.56
C PRO A 605 1.55 -14.78 45.07
N LEU A 606 2.58 -13.96 44.84
CA LEU A 606 3.03 -13.56 43.51
C LEU A 606 3.57 -14.74 42.71
N LEU A 607 4.20 -15.70 43.39
CA LEU A 607 4.68 -16.96 42.81
C LEU A 607 3.78 -18.12 43.22
N THR A 608 3.39 -18.93 42.25
CA THR A 608 2.56 -20.11 42.42
C THR A 608 3.23 -21.35 41.84
N ALA A 609 2.67 -22.53 42.09
CA ALA A 609 3.19 -23.77 41.51
C ALA A 609 3.19 -23.76 39.95
N ASN A 610 2.37 -22.91 39.33
CA ASN A 610 2.32 -22.76 37.89
C ASN A 610 3.57 -22.07 37.32
N ASP A 611 4.20 -21.17 38.07
CA ASP A 611 5.48 -20.55 37.70
C ASP A 611 6.61 -21.58 37.63
N PHE A 612 6.62 -22.48 38.60
CA PHE A 612 7.55 -23.61 38.64
C PHE A 612 7.36 -24.51 37.42
N GLN A 613 6.10 -24.87 37.12
CA GLN A 613 5.78 -25.69 35.96
C GLN A 613 6.11 -25.00 34.63
N CYS A 614 5.91 -23.68 34.54
CA CYS A 614 6.27 -22.87 33.39
C CYS A 614 7.80 -22.86 33.17
N PHE A 615 8.59 -22.69 34.25
CA PHE A 615 10.04 -22.78 34.17
C PHE A 615 10.52 -24.16 33.69
N LEU A 616 9.95 -25.25 34.24
CA LEU A 616 10.28 -26.61 33.79
C LEU A 616 10.05 -26.80 32.30
N ASN A 617 8.93 -26.29 31.77
CA ASN A 617 8.61 -26.39 30.36
C ASN A 617 9.61 -25.60 29.49
N LYS A 618 10.01 -24.40 29.93
CA LYS A 618 11.01 -23.55 29.25
C LYS A 618 12.42 -24.15 29.30
N TYR A 619 12.81 -24.72 30.43
CA TYR A 619 14.11 -25.37 30.61
C TYR A 619 14.22 -26.66 29.79
N ALA A 620 13.15 -27.47 29.75
CA ALA A 620 13.09 -28.68 28.93
C ALA A 620 13.06 -28.40 27.43
N ALA A 621 12.50 -27.26 27.00
CA ALA A 621 12.50 -26.83 25.60
C ALA A 621 13.90 -26.49 25.07
N GLY A 622 14.86 -26.22 25.96
CA GLY A 622 16.21 -25.83 25.58
C GLY A 622 16.29 -24.39 25.05
N CYS A 623 17.51 -23.92 24.84
CA CYS A 623 17.80 -22.62 24.25
C CYS A 623 18.89 -22.77 23.20
N THR A 624 18.70 -22.13 22.04
CA THR A 624 19.57 -22.21 20.86
C THR A 624 20.44 -20.98 20.69
#